data_AF-A0A970Z0N2-F1
#
_entry.id   AF-A0A970Z0N2-F1
#
_cell.length_a   1.000
_cell.length_b   1.000
_cell.length_c   1.000
_cell.angle_alpha   90.00
_cell.angle_beta   90.00
_cell.angle_gamma   90.00
#
_symmetry.space_group_name_H-M   'P 1'
#
loop_
_entity.id
_entity.type
_entity.pdbx_description
1 polymer ?
#
loop_
_entity_poly.entity_id
_entity_poly.type
_entity_poly.pdbx_seq_one_letter_code
_entity_poly.pdbx_strand_id
1 'polypeptide(L)'
;VTGRLDVAVTDTAEVAEEPVEEPLPPLLQKAYDAIDAGDLDGAVGAYEQALRENPADEEARLGLAQVQLLRRTRDADPTAARAAAAAAPSDVDAQLLVADLDVLGGHVEDAFSRLVDMVRVTSGEDRNRVRVHLVELFDVVGADDPRVAKARVALANALF
;
A
#
# COMPACT_ATOMS: atom_id res chain seq x y z
N VAL A 1 -21.01 -41.58 -64.12
CA VAL A 1 -22.02 -40.50 -64.18
C VAL A 1 -22.36 -40.16 -62.74
N THR A 2 -21.62 -39.20 -62.15
CA THR A 2 -22.11 -37.89 -61.62
C THR A 2 -22.87 -38.03 -60.29
N GLY A 3 -22.62 -37.33 -59.20
CA GLY A 3 -21.84 -36.12 -58.90
C GLY A 3 -22.54 -35.36 -57.73
N ARG A 4 -21.81 -34.45 -57.05
CA ARG A 4 -22.25 -33.41 -56.06
C ARG A 4 -22.28 -33.85 -54.59
N LEU A 5 -21.32 -33.44 -53.73
CA LEU A 5 -21.21 -32.16 -52.94
C LEU A 5 -22.49 -31.93 -52.11
N ASP A 6 -22.45 -31.85 -50.77
CA ASP A 6 -21.93 -30.68 -50.04
C ASP A 6 -21.30 -31.01 -48.68
N VAL A 7 -20.17 -30.35 -48.42
CA VAL A 7 -19.56 -30.17 -47.10
C VAL A 7 -20.30 -29.02 -46.42
N ALA A 8 -20.95 -29.28 -45.29
CA ALA A 8 -21.41 -28.23 -44.38
C ALA A 8 -20.49 -28.21 -43.16
N VAL A 9 -19.45 -27.40 -43.27
CA VAL A 9 -18.74 -26.80 -42.14
C VAL A 9 -19.64 -25.69 -41.59
N THR A 10 -20.01 -25.81 -40.33
CA THR A 10 -20.40 -24.72 -39.44
C THR A 10 -19.92 -25.20 -38.06
N ASP A 11 -18.68 -24.95 -37.65
CA ASP A 11 -18.12 -23.65 -37.25
C ASP A 11 -19.16 -22.78 -36.51
N THR A 12 -19.69 -23.32 -35.42
CA THR A 12 -20.15 -22.49 -34.30
C THR A 12 -18.91 -21.90 -33.65
N ALA A 13 -18.50 -20.75 -34.16
CA ALA A 13 -17.63 -19.82 -33.46
C ALA A 13 -18.33 -19.42 -32.16
N GLU A 14 -17.86 -20.02 -31.07
CA GLU A 14 -18.09 -19.56 -29.70
C GLU A 14 -17.42 -18.19 -29.61
N VAL A 15 -18.21 -17.13 -29.84
CA VAL A 15 -17.77 -15.76 -29.53
C VAL A 15 -17.74 -15.69 -28.01
N ALA A 16 -16.56 -15.98 -27.45
CA ALA A 16 -16.24 -15.60 -26.10
C ALA A 16 -16.37 -14.07 -26.05
N GLU A 17 -17.43 -13.59 -25.39
CA GLU A 17 -17.55 -12.20 -24.98
C GLU A 17 -16.35 -11.92 -24.07
N GLU A 18 -15.37 -11.18 -24.58
CA GLU A 18 -14.33 -10.60 -23.74
C GLU A 18 -15.04 -9.74 -22.68
N PRO A 19 -14.82 -9.98 -21.37
CA PRO A 19 -15.45 -9.19 -20.35
C PRO A 19 -15.06 -7.73 -20.57
N VAL A 20 -16.06 -6.87 -20.79
CA VAL A 20 -15.88 -5.42 -20.81
C VAL A 20 -15.27 -5.05 -19.47
N GLU A 21 -14.00 -4.65 -19.45
CA GLU A 21 -13.35 -4.10 -18.27
C GLU A 21 -14.22 -2.94 -17.78
N GLU A 22 -14.85 -3.11 -16.62
CA GLU A 22 -15.59 -2.02 -16.00
C GLU A 22 -14.62 -0.87 -15.75
N PRO A 23 -14.92 0.35 -16.22
CA PRO A 23 -14.03 1.47 -16.03
C PRO A 23 -13.82 1.70 -14.53
N LEU A 24 -12.56 1.91 -14.13
CA LEU A 24 -12.19 2.23 -12.76
C LEU A 24 -13.08 3.37 -12.22
N PRO A 25 -13.45 3.32 -10.93
CA PRO A 25 -14.13 4.44 -10.29
C PRO A 25 -13.38 5.76 -10.55
N PRO A 26 -14.06 6.88 -10.85
CA PRO A 26 -13.40 8.10 -11.32
C PRO A 26 -12.29 8.64 -10.42
N LEU A 27 -12.41 8.46 -9.09
CA LEU A 27 -11.40 8.89 -8.13
C LEU A 27 -10.16 8.00 -8.13
N LEU A 28 -10.32 6.70 -8.36
CA LEU A 28 -9.21 5.77 -8.52
C LEU A 28 -8.46 6.07 -9.81
N GLN A 29 -9.18 6.28 -10.93
CA GLN A 29 -8.54 6.71 -12.18
C GLN A 29 -7.75 8.00 -12.00
N LYS A 30 -8.34 9.01 -11.34
CA LYS A 30 -7.64 10.28 -11.03
C LYS A 30 -6.38 10.06 -10.19
N ALA A 31 -6.41 9.12 -9.25
CA ALA A 31 -5.23 8.78 -8.45
C ALA A 31 -4.13 8.15 -9.31
N TYR A 32 -4.48 7.19 -10.18
CA TYR A 32 -3.53 6.59 -11.13
C TYR A 32 -2.92 7.63 -12.07
N ASP A 33 -3.73 8.49 -12.67
CA ASP A 33 -3.26 9.56 -13.57
C ASP A 33 -2.28 10.52 -12.84
N ALA A 34 -2.55 10.82 -11.56
CA ALA A 34 -1.69 11.66 -10.74
C ALA A 34 -0.36 10.96 -10.40
N ILE A 35 -0.38 9.65 -10.10
CA ILE A 35 0.84 8.84 -9.91
C ILE A 35 1.70 8.85 -11.18
N ASP A 36 1.09 8.62 -12.34
CA ASP A 36 1.77 8.61 -13.65
C ASP A 36 2.39 9.97 -13.98
N ALA A 37 1.76 11.06 -13.55
CA ALA A 37 2.29 12.42 -13.66
C ALA A 37 3.35 12.76 -12.59
N GLY A 38 3.62 11.87 -11.63
CA GLY A 38 4.49 12.13 -10.49
C GLY A 38 3.89 13.05 -9.41
N ASP A 39 2.60 13.38 -9.52
CA ASP A 39 1.83 14.17 -8.55
C ASP A 39 1.32 13.29 -7.40
N LEU A 40 2.23 12.88 -6.51
CA LEU A 40 1.89 12.05 -5.36
C LEU A 40 0.91 12.75 -4.39
N ASP A 41 0.91 14.09 -4.34
CA ASP A 41 -0.04 14.84 -3.52
C ASP A 41 -1.45 14.84 -4.11
N GLY A 42 -1.56 14.99 -5.43
CA GLY A 42 -2.82 14.82 -6.16
C GLY A 42 -3.40 13.41 -6.01
N ALA A 43 -2.55 12.38 -6.06
CA ALA A 43 -2.94 10.99 -5.87
C ALA A 43 -3.46 10.73 -4.45
N VAL A 44 -2.77 11.24 -3.42
CA VAL A 44 -3.24 11.16 -2.02
C VAL A 44 -4.61 11.82 -1.87
N GLY A 45 -4.78 13.03 -2.40
CA GLY A 45 -6.07 13.73 -2.32
C GLY A 45 -7.21 12.99 -3.00
N ALA A 46 -6.93 12.27 -4.10
CA ALA A 46 -7.92 11.44 -4.79
C ALA A 46 -8.32 10.20 -3.98
N TYR A 47 -7.35 9.46 -3.42
CA TYR A 47 -7.66 8.30 -2.57
C TYR A 47 -8.35 8.69 -1.26
N GLU A 48 -7.94 9.78 -0.62
CA GLU A 48 -8.64 10.31 0.56
C GLU A 48 -10.07 10.72 0.24
N GLN A 49 -10.31 11.23 -0.97
CA GLN A 49 -11.67 11.50 -1.42
C GLN A 49 -12.47 10.21 -1.61
N ALA A 50 -11.89 9.20 -2.25
CA ALA A 50 -12.54 7.91 -2.44
C ALA A 50 -12.95 7.29 -1.08
N LEU A 51 -12.06 7.34 -0.09
CA LEU A 51 -12.33 6.84 1.26
C LEU A 51 -13.34 7.68 2.04
N ARG A 52 -13.48 8.98 1.75
CA ARG A 52 -14.56 9.80 2.31
C ARG A 52 -15.93 9.42 1.74
N GLU A 53 -15.98 9.04 0.45
CA GLU A 53 -17.21 8.61 -0.23
C GLU A 53 -17.57 7.15 0.12
N ASN A 54 -16.57 6.29 0.21
CA ASN A 54 -16.69 4.89 0.62
C ASN A 54 -15.57 4.50 1.60
N PRO A 55 -15.79 4.60 2.93
CA PRO A 55 -14.79 4.24 3.92
C PRO A 55 -14.38 2.76 3.92
N ALA A 56 -15.15 1.89 3.26
CA ALA A 56 -14.87 0.46 3.13
C ALA A 56 -14.14 0.11 1.83
N ASP A 57 -13.76 1.11 1.02
CA ASP A 57 -13.02 0.91 -0.22
C ASP A 57 -11.59 0.42 0.07
N GLU A 58 -11.39 -0.89 -0.11
CA GLU A 58 -10.11 -1.51 0.12
C GLU A 58 -9.06 -1.07 -0.90
N GLU A 59 -9.43 -0.92 -2.18
CA GLU A 59 -8.49 -0.50 -3.21
C GLU A 59 -7.98 0.92 -2.94
N ALA A 60 -8.88 1.84 -2.57
CA ALA A 60 -8.48 3.20 -2.22
C ALA A 60 -7.59 3.25 -0.97
N ARG A 61 -7.87 2.40 0.03
CA ARG A 61 -7.07 2.30 1.26
C ARG A 61 -5.66 1.78 0.97
N LEU A 62 -5.54 0.70 0.20
CA LEU A 62 -4.27 0.11 -0.18
C LEU A 62 -3.47 1.07 -1.09
N GLY A 63 -4.14 1.72 -2.03
CA GLY A 63 -3.54 2.74 -2.90
C GLY A 63 -3.02 3.95 -2.11
N LEU A 64 -3.80 4.45 -1.14
CA LEU A 64 -3.38 5.55 -0.27
C LEU A 64 -2.11 5.19 0.51
N ALA A 65 -2.06 4.00 1.12
CA ALA A 65 -0.90 3.56 1.88
C ALA A 65 0.38 3.51 1.02
N GLN A 66 0.27 2.99 -0.21
CA GLN A 66 1.39 2.94 -1.16
C GLN A 66 1.87 4.34 -1.57
N VAL A 67 0.97 5.24 -1.96
CA VAL A 67 1.35 6.59 -2.39
C VAL A 67 1.93 7.39 -1.22
N GLN A 68 1.39 7.23 -0.01
CA GLN A 68 1.96 7.89 1.16
C GLN A 68 3.39 7.43 1.45
N LEU A 69 3.68 6.13 1.34
CA LEU A 69 5.04 5.61 1.47
C LEU A 69 5.98 6.26 0.44
N LEU A 70 5.58 6.27 -0.83
CA LEU A 70 6.36 6.90 -1.90
C LEU A 70 6.60 8.39 -1.62
N ARG A 71 5.57 9.12 -1.18
CA ARG A 71 5.66 10.54 -0.88
C ARG A 71 6.63 10.84 0.26
N ARG A 72 6.57 10.07 1.36
CA ARG A 72 7.45 10.26 2.53
C ARG A 72 8.91 9.94 2.24
N THR A 73 9.17 9.07 1.28
CA THR A 73 10.52 8.60 0.96
C THR A 73 11.16 9.26 -0.27
N ARG A 74 10.39 9.98 -1.11
CA ARG A 74 10.87 10.47 -2.43
C ARG A 74 12.19 11.25 -2.37
N ASP A 75 12.35 12.10 -1.36
CA ASP A 75 13.50 13.02 -1.21
C ASP A 75 14.44 12.59 -0.06
N ALA A 76 14.20 11.42 0.52
CA ALA A 76 14.94 10.96 1.70
C ALA A 76 16.33 10.43 1.31
N ASP A 77 17.36 10.84 2.04
CA ASP A 77 18.68 10.19 2.02
C ASP A 77 18.66 9.02 3.02
N PRO A 78 18.75 7.75 2.56
CA PRO A 78 18.66 6.61 3.46
C PRO A 78 19.81 6.48 4.46
N THR A 79 20.98 7.04 4.15
CA THR A 79 22.13 7.04 5.06
C THR A 79 21.93 8.11 6.13
N ALA A 80 21.52 9.32 5.74
CA ALA A 80 21.25 10.41 6.68
C ALA A 80 20.08 10.07 7.61
N ALA A 81 18.99 9.49 7.08
CA ALA A 81 17.83 9.07 7.87
C ALA A 81 18.21 8.05 8.95
N ARG A 82 19.01 7.03 8.59
CA ARG A 82 19.50 6.03 9.56
C ARG A 82 20.43 6.64 10.61
N ALA A 83 21.30 7.56 10.21
CA ALA A 83 22.16 8.28 11.15
C ALA A 83 21.36 9.13 12.14
N ALA A 84 20.32 9.84 11.67
CA ALA A 84 19.43 10.64 12.51
C ALA A 84 18.67 9.77 13.52
N ALA A 85 18.08 8.66 13.06
CA ALA A 85 17.37 7.71 13.92
C ALA A 85 18.29 7.04 14.97
N ALA A 86 19.56 6.80 14.62
CA ALA A 86 20.54 6.27 15.57
C ALA A 86 20.97 7.33 16.60
N ALA A 87 21.09 8.60 16.20
CA ALA A 87 21.46 9.70 17.08
C ALA A 87 20.33 10.10 18.05
N ALA A 88 19.07 9.93 17.63
CA ALA A 88 17.89 10.21 18.44
C ALA A 88 16.92 9.01 18.46
N PRO A 89 17.19 7.97 19.27
CA PRO A 89 16.38 6.75 19.28
C PRO A 89 14.92 6.93 19.67
N SER A 90 14.57 8.01 20.38
CA SER A 90 13.20 8.34 20.77
C SER A 90 12.50 9.32 19.82
N ASP A 91 13.18 9.80 18.77
CA ASP A 91 12.60 10.71 17.78
C ASP A 91 11.66 9.91 16.87
N VAL A 92 10.35 10.10 17.08
CA VAL A 92 9.31 9.39 16.33
C VAL A 92 9.48 9.60 14.83
N ASP A 93 9.68 10.83 14.37
CA ASP A 93 9.73 11.13 12.93
C ASP A 93 10.92 10.44 12.26
N ALA A 94 12.08 10.44 12.92
CA ALA A 94 13.27 9.74 12.43
C ALA A 94 13.05 8.21 12.37
N GLN A 95 12.38 7.63 13.37
CA GLN A 95 12.09 6.19 13.38
C GLN A 95 11.06 5.80 12.31
N LEU A 96 10.03 6.62 12.09
CA LEU A 96 9.02 6.39 11.04
C LEU A 96 9.67 6.42 9.64
N LEU A 97 10.52 7.41 9.36
CA LEU A 97 11.19 7.51 8.07
C LEU A 97 12.11 6.31 7.79
N VAL A 98 12.83 5.82 8.80
CA VAL A 98 13.65 4.62 8.61
C VAL A 98 12.79 3.38 8.39
N ALA A 99 11.67 3.23 9.09
CA ALA A 99 10.73 2.13 8.84
C ALA A 99 10.18 2.15 7.41
N ASP A 100 9.83 3.33 6.90
CA ASP A 100 9.40 3.51 5.50
C ASP A 100 10.50 3.06 4.51
N LEU A 101 11.72 3.54 4.71
CA LEU A 101 12.87 3.18 3.87
C LEU A 101 13.23 1.69 3.95
N ASP A 102 13.05 1.08 5.13
CA ASP A 102 13.28 -0.34 5.34
C ASP A 102 12.23 -1.17 4.58
N VAL A 103 10.94 -0.80 4.61
CA VAL A 103 9.88 -1.44 3.78
C VAL A 103 10.18 -1.28 2.29
N LEU A 104 10.52 -0.07 1.82
CA LEU A 104 10.86 0.18 0.42
C LEU A 104 12.08 -0.63 -0.04
N GLY A 105 13.04 -0.86 0.86
CA GLY A 105 14.21 -1.71 0.62
C GLY A 105 13.98 -3.21 0.84
N GLY A 106 12.77 -3.65 1.20
CA GLY A 106 12.42 -5.05 1.43
C GLY A 106 12.74 -5.58 2.84
N HIS A 107 13.28 -4.75 3.74
CA HIS A 107 13.59 -5.06 5.14
C HIS A 107 12.34 -4.94 6.03
N VAL A 108 11.26 -5.62 5.64
CA VAL A 108 9.93 -5.48 6.27
C VAL A 108 9.95 -5.84 7.75
N GLU A 109 10.63 -6.93 8.12
CA GLU A 109 10.74 -7.36 9.51
C GLU A 109 11.43 -6.33 10.40
N ASP A 110 12.47 -5.67 9.89
CA ASP A 110 13.22 -4.65 10.62
C ASP A 110 12.34 -3.41 10.84
N ALA A 111 11.60 -2.99 9.81
CA ALA A 111 10.64 -1.89 9.90
C ALA A 111 9.56 -2.17 10.95
N PHE A 112 8.94 -3.35 10.89
CA PHE A 112 7.88 -3.72 11.84
C PHE A 112 8.41 -3.85 13.27
N SER A 113 9.58 -4.47 13.48
CA SER A 113 10.18 -4.57 14.80
C SER A 113 10.45 -3.19 15.40
N ARG A 114 11.04 -2.28 14.60
CA ARG A 114 11.31 -0.89 15.02
C ARG A 114 10.04 -0.19 15.50
N LEU A 115 8.96 -0.25 14.73
CA LEU A 115 7.72 0.44 15.08
C LEU A 115 7.02 -0.19 16.29
N VAL A 116 7.05 -1.53 16.42
CA VAL A 116 6.53 -2.20 17.62
C VAL A 116 7.31 -1.77 18.86
N ASP A 117 8.64 -1.68 18.79
CA ASP A 117 9.46 -1.20 19.89
C ASP A 117 9.15 0.26 20.24
N MET A 118 8.95 1.11 19.24
CA MET A 118 8.51 2.49 19.44
C MET A 118 7.15 2.60 20.12
N VAL A 119 6.17 1.74 19.79
CA VAL A 119 4.88 1.70 20.49
C VAL A 119 5.04 1.40 21.98
N ARG A 120 5.98 0.52 22.35
CA ARG A 120 6.24 0.15 23.76
C ARG A 120 6.78 1.33 24.58
N VAL A 121 7.63 2.16 23.98
CA VAL A 121 8.35 3.23 24.70
C VAL A 121 7.67 4.60 24.59
N THR A 122 6.84 4.83 23.58
CA THR A 122 6.07 6.08 23.41
C THR A 122 4.76 6.03 24.19
N SER A 123 4.08 7.17 24.34
CA SER A 123 2.75 7.26 24.95
C SER A 123 1.92 8.37 24.29
N GLY A 124 0.62 8.44 24.61
CA GLY A 124 -0.25 9.51 24.12
C GLY A 124 -0.31 9.59 22.60
N GLU A 125 -0.16 10.80 22.07
CA GLU A 125 -0.23 11.08 20.63
C GLU A 125 0.89 10.37 19.86
N ASP A 126 2.12 10.37 20.37
CA ASP A 126 3.25 9.70 19.72
C ASP A 126 3.02 8.20 19.56
N ARG A 127 2.52 7.52 20.61
CA ARG A 127 2.16 6.10 20.51
C ARG A 127 1.08 5.87 19.45
N ASN A 128 0.10 6.76 19.37
CA ASN A 128 -0.94 6.66 18.38
C ASN A 128 -0.40 6.87 16.95
N ARG A 129 0.50 7.83 16.75
CA ARG A 129 1.17 8.08 15.46
C ARG A 129 1.94 6.85 14.99
N VAL A 130 2.76 6.27 15.86
CA VAL A 130 3.52 5.05 15.53
C VAL A 130 2.60 3.87 15.22
N ARG A 131 1.53 3.68 16.01
CA ARG A 131 0.53 2.63 15.79
C ARG A 131 -0.16 2.77 14.43
N VAL A 132 -0.60 3.98 14.07
CA VAL A 132 -1.27 4.25 12.79
C VAL A 132 -0.32 3.98 11.63
N HIS A 133 0.92 4.49 11.72
CA HIS A 133 1.94 4.29 10.69
C HIS A 133 2.26 2.80 10.47
N LEU A 134 2.36 2.01 11.54
CA LEU A 134 2.56 0.57 11.42
C LEU A 134 1.39 -0.14 10.71
N VAL A 135 0.15 0.30 10.94
CA VAL A 135 -1.01 -0.25 10.24
C VAL A 135 -0.99 0.14 8.76
N GLU A 136 -0.63 1.37 8.41
CA GLU A 136 -0.42 1.77 7.01
C GLU A 136 0.63 0.89 6.31
N LEU A 137 1.74 0.55 6.99
CA LEU A 137 2.76 -0.33 6.42
C LEU A 137 2.29 -1.79 6.28
N PHE A 138 1.32 -2.25 7.08
CA PHE A 138 0.68 -3.55 6.84
C PHE A 138 -0.10 -3.56 5.54
N ASP A 139 -0.69 -2.43 5.18
CA ASP A 139 -1.46 -2.27 3.96
C ASP A 139 -0.55 -2.23 2.74
N VAL A 140 0.60 -1.57 2.84
CA VAL A 140 1.64 -1.60 1.79
C VAL A 140 2.17 -3.01 1.55
N VAL A 141 2.48 -3.75 2.62
CA VAL A 141 3.08 -5.08 2.51
C VAL A 141 2.05 -6.14 2.10
N GLY A 142 0.78 -5.92 2.44
CA GLY A 142 -0.32 -6.84 2.17
C GLY A 142 -0.75 -7.63 3.41
N ALA A 143 -2.06 -7.69 3.66
CA ALA A 143 -2.62 -8.27 4.87
C ALA A 143 -2.33 -9.76 5.05
N ASP A 144 -2.13 -10.49 3.95
CA ASP A 144 -1.84 -11.93 3.94
C ASP A 144 -0.36 -12.27 4.15
N ASP A 145 0.53 -11.28 4.20
CA ASP A 145 1.94 -11.52 4.45
C ASP A 145 2.14 -12.08 5.90
N PRO A 146 2.83 -13.21 6.08
CA PRO A 146 3.02 -13.82 7.40
C PRO A 146 3.73 -12.89 8.40
N ARG A 147 4.54 -11.94 7.91
CA ARG A 147 5.22 -10.93 8.71
C ARG A 147 4.24 -9.90 9.27
N VAL A 148 3.21 -9.55 8.50
CA VAL A 148 2.10 -8.70 8.96
C VAL A 148 1.32 -9.39 10.08
N ALA A 149 0.97 -10.67 9.90
CA ALA A 149 0.27 -11.44 10.94
C ALA A 149 1.07 -11.47 12.26
N LYS A 150 2.37 -11.74 12.19
CA LYS A 150 3.27 -11.73 13.36
C LYS A 150 3.36 -10.33 14.00
N ALA A 151 3.47 -9.28 13.19
CA ALA A 151 3.57 -7.91 13.68
C ALA A 151 2.27 -7.41 14.33
N ARG A 152 1.09 -7.81 13.84
CA ARG A 152 -0.21 -7.52 14.47
C ARG A 152 -0.30 -8.08 15.88
N VAL A 153 0.16 -9.33 16.09
CA VAL A 153 0.23 -9.94 17.42
C VAL A 153 1.21 -9.17 18.33
N ALA A 154 2.38 -8.84 17.81
CA ALA A 154 3.39 -8.08 18.56
C ALA A 154 2.91 -6.67 18.95
N LEU A 155 2.19 -5.99 18.05
CA LEU A 155 1.57 -4.70 18.29
C LEU A 155 0.49 -4.80 19.38
N ALA A 156 -0.39 -5.79 19.31
CA ALA A 156 -1.41 -6.00 20.34
C ALA A 156 -0.75 -6.16 21.73
N ASN A 157 0.30 -6.98 21.83
CA ASN A 157 1.05 -7.17 23.08
C ASN A 157 1.82 -5.93 23.54
N ALA A 158 2.13 -4.98 22.65
CA ALA A 158 2.82 -3.74 23.01
C ALA A 158 1.85 -2.67 23.58
N LEU A 159 0.55 -2.83 23.38
CA LEU A 159 -0.48 -1.87 23.80
C LEU A 159 -1.05 -2.15 25.19
N PHE A 160 -0.81 -3.34 25.76
CA PHE A 160 -1.32 -3.81 27.05
C PHE A 160 -0.18 -4.21 27.99
#